data_AF-U2FGR4-F1
#
_entry.id   AF-U2FGR4-F1
#
_cell.length_a   1.000
_cell.length_b   1.000
_cell.length_c   1.000
_cell.angle_alpha   90.00
_cell.angle_beta   90.00
_cell.angle_gamma   90.00
#
_symmetry.space_group_name_H-M   'P 1'
#
loop_
_entity.id
_entity.type
_entity.pdbx_description
1 polymer ?
#
loop_
_entity_poly.entity_id
_entity_poly.type
_entity_poly.pdbx_seq_one_letter_code
_entity_poly.pdbx_strand_id
1 'polypeptide(L)' 'MSSSCGGGLGTTSRPPGGSFNFGGFVQGDGIIVYSDGSFLDEGVFIGIQGNFLFWVADGGGNAVLTQTSLDGITIVRQNV' A
#
# COMPACT_ATOMS: atom_id res chain seq x y z
N MET A 1 34.56 27.23 -15.46
CA MET A 1 33.78 26.13 -16.05
C MET A 1 32.63 25.83 -15.10
N SER A 2 31.43 26.28 -15.44
CA SER A 2 30.22 26.03 -14.65
C SER A 2 29.69 24.64 -14.97
N SER A 3 29.48 23.81 -13.95
CA SER A 3 28.73 22.56 -14.09
C SER A 3 27.40 22.73 -13.39
N SER A 4 26.38 23.08 -14.19
CA SER A 4 24.97 22.95 -13.81
C SER A 4 24.60 21.48 -14.05
N CYS A 5 24.21 20.73 -13.02
CA CYS A 5 23.42 19.52 -13.21
C CYS A 5 21.96 19.89 -12.98
N GLY A 6 21.15 19.62 -14.01
CA GLY A 6 19.77 20.06 -14.12
C GLY A 6 18.85 19.43 -13.07
N GLY A 7 17.78 20.17 -12.79
CA GLY A 7 16.64 19.67 -12.03
C GLY A 7 15.95 18.52 -12.75
N GLY A 8 15.69 17.46 -11.99
CA GLY A 8 14.70 16.45 -12.29
C GLY A 8 14.18 15.98 -10.94
N LEU A 9 12.88 16.12 -10.70
CA LEU A 9 12.21 15.54 -9.54
C LEU A 9 12.54 14.04 -9.52
N GLY A 10 13.51 13.65 -8.69
CA GLY A 10 13.73 12.27 -8.32
C GLY A 10 12.61 11.86 -7.38
N THR A 11 11.46 11.46 -7.94
CA THR A 11 10.54 10.60 -7.20
C THR A 11 11.36 9.40 -6.77
N THR A 12 11.47 9.20 -5.46
CA THR A 12 12.25 8.14 -4.81
C THR A 12 12.22 6.85 -5.63
N SER A 13 13.36 6.49 -6.20
CA SER A 13 13.54 5.27 -6.99
C SER A 13 13.39 4.07 -6.06
N ARG A 14 12.21 3.45 -6.07
CA ARG A 14 11.97 2.17 -5.41
C ARG A 14 12.90 1.12 -6.02
N PRO A 15 13.62 0.32 -5.22
CA PRO A 15 14.56 -0.68 -5.75
C PRO A 15 13.85 -1.66 -6.69
N PRO A 16 14.57 -2.30 -7.64
CA PRO A 16 14.01 -3.24 -8.61
C PRO A 16 13.70 -4.60 -7.96
N GLY A 17 12.83 -4.59 -6.95
CA GLY A 17 12.06 -5.75 -6.52
C GLY A 17 10.65 -5.60 -7.11
N GLY A 18 10.26 -6.56 -7.95
CA GLY A 18 9.08 -6.49 -8.82
C GLY A 18 7.90 -5.74 -8.21
N SER A 19 7.47 -4.66 -8.88
CA SER A 19 6.28 -3.92 -8.51
C SER A 19 5.05 -4.76 -8.76
N PHE A 20 4.62 -5.47 -7.72
CA PHE A 20 3.29 -6.04 -7.65
C PHE A 20 2.29 -4.89 -7.62
N ASN A 21 1.89 -4.45 -8.82
CA ASN A 21 0.84 -3.46 -9.01
C ASN A 21 -0.48 -4.23 -9.05
N PHE A 22 -1.22 -4.20 -7.97
CA PHE A 22 -2.60 -4.67 -7.96
C PHE A 22 -3.51 -3.45 -8.09
N GLY A 23 -4.26 -3.31 -9.18
CA GLY A 23 -5.22 -2.21 -9.34
C GLY A 23 -4.63 -0.79 -9.17
N GLY A 24 -3.31 -0.62 -9.33
CA GLY A 24 -2.61 0.65 -9.10
C GLY A 24 -2.12 0.90 -7.67
N PHE A 25 -2.28 -0.07 -6.75
CA PHE A 25 -1.67 -0.06 -5.42
C PHE A 25 -0.21 -0.49 -5.49
N VAL A 26 0.66 0.21 -4.75
CA VAL A 26 2.06 -0.16 -4.57
C VAL A 26 2.35 -0.37 -3.09
N GLN A 27 3.25 -1.30 -2.79
CA GLN A 27 3.69 -1.54 -1.40
C GLN A 27 4.15 -0.23 -0.75
N GLY A 28 3.60 0.06 0.43
CA GLY A 28 3.79 1.32 1.16
C GLY A 28 2.61 2.29 1.05
N ASP A 29 1.64 2.05 0.16
CA ASP A 29 0.42 2.86 0.07
C ASP A 29 -0.43 2.70 1.34
N GLY A 30 -0.98 3.82 1.84
CA GLY A 30 -2.05 3.78 2.83
C GLY A 30 -3.35 3.26 2.21
N ILE A 31 -3.99 2.32 2.88
CA ILE A 31 -5.24 1.69 2.44
C ILE A 31 -6.28 1.69 3.53
N ILE A 32 -7.54 1.69 3.11
CA ILE A 32 -8.70 1.43 3.94
C ILE A 32 -9.38 0.17 3.39
N VAL A 33 -9.66 -0.76 4.29
CA VAL A 33 -10.31 -2.03 3.99
C VAL A 33 -11.76 -1.96 4.46
N TYR A 34 -12.67 -2.35 3.57
CA TYR A 34 -14.10 -2.46 3.83
C TYR A 34 -14.54 -3.91 3.65
N SER A 35 -15.48 -4.38 4.48
CA SER A 35 -16.18 -5.65 4.29
C SER A 35 -17.67 -5.37 4.20
N ASP A 36 -18.32 -5.84 3.13
CA ASP A 36 -19.77 -5.63 2.90
C ASP A 36 -20.21 -4.16 3.03
N GLY A 37 -19.36 -3.22 2.59
CA GLY A 37 -19.61 -1.78 2.64
C GLY A 37 -19.38 -1.11 4.00
N SER A 38 -19.00 -1.87 5.03
CA SER A 38 -18.64 -1.34 6.35
C SER A 38 -17.13 -1.21 6.49
N PHE A 39 -16.66 -0.18 7.20
CA PHE A 39 -15.24 -0.06 7.55
C PHE A 39 -14.81 -1.29 8.34
N LEU A 40 -13.75 -1.94 7.88
CA LEU A 40 -13.16 -3.09 8.56
C LEU A 40 -11.88 -2.66 9.28
N ASP A 41 -10.95 -2.05 8.55
CA ASP A 41 -9.62 -1.72 9.04
C ASP A 41 -8.92 -0.68 8.16
N GLU A 42 -7.82 -0.11 8.64
CA GLU A 42 -6.92 0.76 7.87
C GLU A 42 -5.45 0.43 8.14
N GLY A 43 -4.58 0.77 7.19
CA GLY A 43 -3.16 0.52 7.37
C GLY A 43 -2.32 0.71 6.11
N VAL A 44 -1.14 0.10 6.11
CA VAL A 44 -0.16 0.20 5.02
C VAL A 44 -0.17 -1.08 4.18
N PHE A 45 -0.43 -0.96 2.89
CA PHE A 45 -0.42 -2.06 1.95
C PHE A 45 0.97 -2.69 1.83
N ILE A 46 1.05 -4.00 2.04
CA ILE A 46 2.28 -4.77 1.87
C ILE A 46 2.26 -5.48 0.52
N GLY A 47 1.15 -6.13 0.18
CA GLY A 47 1.02 -6.87 -1.06
C GLY A 47 -0.22 -7.76 -1.09
N ILE A 48 -0.36 -8.49 -2.20
CA ILE A 48 -1.33 -9.57 -2.35
C ILE A 48 -0.58 -10.83 -2.73
N GLN A 49 -0.95 -11.94 -2.12
CA GLN A 49 -0.42 -13.26 -2.46
C GLN A 49 -1.60 -14.22 -2.65
N GLY A 50 -1.75 -14.72 -3.88
CA GLY A 50 -2.95 -15.48 -4.25
C GLY A 50 -4.20 -14.61 -4.14
N ASN A 51 -5.18 -15.07 -3.36
CA ASN A 51 -6.43 -14.34 -3.10
C ASN A 51 -6.43 -13.60 -1.75
N PHE A 52 -5.27 -13.37 -1.15
CA PHE A 52 -5.18 -12.75 0.17
C PHE A 52 -4.47 -11.40 0.10
N LEU A 53 -5.06 -10.42 0.77
CA LEU A 53 -4.49 -9.12 1.03
C LEU A 53 -3.62 -9.18 2.29
N PHE A 54 -2.46 -8.51 2.25
CA PHE A 54 -1.56 -8.32 3.38
C PHE A 54 -1.30 -6.83 3.59
N TRP A 55 -1.45 -6.37 4.83
CA TRP A 55 -1.21 -4.98 5.23
C TRP A 55 -0.74 -4.90 6.68
N VAL A 56 -0.20 -3.76 7.07
CA VAL A 56 0.14 -3.46 8.46
C VAL A 56 -0.91 -2.51 9.02
N ALA A 57 -1.67 -2.97 10.00
CA ALA A 57 -2.69 -2.20 10.71
C ALA A 57 -2.15 -1.64 12.03
N ASP A 58 -2.85 -0.64 12.58
CA ASP A 58 -2.63 -0.20 13.97
C ASP A 58 -3.50 -1.02 14.93
N GLY A 59 -2.85 -1.86 15.74
CA GLY A 59 -3.50 -2.65 16.78
C GLY A 59 -3.56 -1.94 18.14
N GLY A 60 -3.84 -0.63 18.17
CA GLY A 60 -3.83 0.17 19.39
C GLY A 60 -2.44 0.66 19.79
N GLY A 61 -1.72 1.25 18.83
CA GLY A 61 -0.36 1.78 19.00
C GLY A 61 0.75 0.79 18.67
N ASN A 62 0.42 -0.39 18.14
CA ASN A 62 1.39 -1.38 17.67
C ASN A 62 1.15 -1.69 16.20
N ALA A 63 2.23 -1.81 15.43
CA ALA A 63 2.16 -2.30 14.05
C ALA A 63 1.85 -3.81 14.06
N VAL A 64 0.70 -4.18 13.53
CA VAL A 64 0.24 -5.58 13.43
C VAL A 64 0.18 -5.97 11.96
N LEU A 65 0.82 -7.08 11.59
CA LEU A 65 0.68 -7.64 10.25
C LEU A 65 -0.67 -8.37 10.17
N THR A 66 -1.53 -7.90 9.27
CA THR A 66 -2.88 -8.40 9.08
C THR A 66 -3.03 -9.03 7.70
N GLN A 67 -3.88 -10.04 7.62
CA GLN A 67 -4.22 -10.74 6.39
C GLN A 67 -5.73 -11.00 6.34
N THR A 68 -6.31 -10.86 5.15
CA THR A 68 -7.69 -11.30 4.88
C THR A 68 -7.86 -11.74 3.43
N SER A 69 -8.91 -12.53 3.15
CA SER A 69 -9.27 -12.89 1.77
C SER A 69 -9.75 -11.66 1.03
N LEU A 70 -9.47 -11.58 -0.27
CA LEU A 70 -10.02 -10.58 -1.17
C LEU A 70 -11.51 -10.81 -1.47
N ASP A 71 -12.06 -11.98 -1.10
CA ASP A 71 -13.47 -12.28 -1.26
C ASP A 71 -14.33 -11.43 -0.31
N GLY A 72 -15.23 -10.63 -0.86
CA GLY A 72 -16.19 -9.85 -0.08
C GLY A 72 -15.62 -8.57 0.54
N ILE A 73 -14.34 -8.25 0.28
CA ILE A 73 -13.74 -7.00 0.73
C ILE A 73 -13.53 -6.01 -0.40
N THR A 74 -13.47 -4.74 -0.04
CA THR A 74 -13.08 -3.65 -0.94
C THR A 74 -11.93 -2.90 -0.31
N ILE A 75 -10.92 -2.59 -1.12
CA ILE A 75 -9.78 -1.77 -0.72
C ILE A 75 -9.77 -0.47 -1.49
N VAL A 76 -9.56 0.63 -0.79
CA VAL A 76 -9.40 1.96 -1.37
C VAL A 76 -8.13 2.60 -0.84
N ARG A 77 -7.53 3.48 -1.64
CA ARG A 77 -6.37 4.26 -1.20
C ARG A 77 -6.83 5.29 -0.18
N GLN A 78 -6.11 5.38 0.93
CA GLN A 78 -6.27 6.47 1.89
C GLN A 78 -5.71 7.74 1.25
N ASN A 79 -6.59 8.69 0.91
CA ASN A 79 -6.15 10.00 0.43
C ASN A 79 -5.79 10.85 1.66
N VAL A 80 -4.51 11.17 1.79
CA VAL A 80 -3.98 12.16 2.75
C VAL A 80 -3.90 13.53 2.11
#